data_AF-A0AAD7MEN8-F1
#
_entry.id   AF-A0AAD7MEN8-F1
#
_cell.length_a   1.000
_cell.length_b   1.000
_cell.length_c   1.000
_cell.angle_alpha   90.00
_cell.angle_beta   90.00
_cell.angle_gamma   90.00
#
_symmetry.space_group_name_H-M   'P 1'
#
loop_
_entity.id
_entity.type
_entity.pdbx_description
1 polymer ?
#
loop_
_entity_poly.entity_id
_entity_poly.type
_entity_poly.pdbx_seq_one_letter_code
_entity_poly.pdbx_strand_id
1 'polypeptide(L)'
;PWRSCHSLDSKRAWVKGELIRYVRLCSSETDFLKIRTDFTQRLRDRGYPGKWLRSVFEEIKYKVERPRALNSADLKNSDADCDLHVLKLTHNPTWDGVDLQPIWRELDDAWSELGAGYPKFRFLASFKKPTSLGDRLNSVNRDTLEAYHRRLAENV
;
A
#
# COMPACT_ATOMS: atom_id res chain seq x y z
N PRO A 1 -7.24 -15.75 8.19
CA PRO A 1 -8.13 -16.01 9.37
C PRO A 1 -7.29 -16.18 10.63
N TRP A 2 -7.83 -16.24 11.86
CA TRP A 2 -7.00 -16.14 13.08
C TRP A 2 -5.78 -17.08 13.12
N ARG A 3 -5.97 -18.32 12.64
CA ARG A 3 -4.94 -19.37 12.52
C ARG A 3 -3.98 -19.22 11.32
N SER A 4 -4.09 -18.17 10.50
CA SER A 4 -3.17 -17.94 9.39
C SER A 4 -1.79 -17.51 9.90
N CYS A 5 -0.77 -17.72 9.07
CA CYS A 5 0.64 -17.42 9.34
C CYS A 5 0.98 -15.93 9.48
N HIS A 6 0.02 -15.01 9.33
CA HIS A 6 0.27 -13.58 9.51
C HIS A 6 0.54 -13.23 10.97
N SER A 7 1.42 -12.25 11.19
CA SER A 7 1.67 -11.70 12.53
C SER A 7 0.40 -11.08 13.12
N LEU A 8 0.39 -10.92 14.44
CA LEU A 8 -0.70 -10.23 15.15
C LEU A 8 -0.85 -8.78 14.67
N ASP A 9 0.27 -8.12 14.38
CA ASP A 9 0.27 -6.74 13.88
C ASP A 9 -0.33 -6.63 12.48
N SER A 10 0.00 -7.54 11.56
CA SER A 10 -0.63 -7.58 10.24
C SER A 10 -2.14 -7.81 10.34
N LYS A 11 -2.58 -8.71 11.23
CA LYS A 11 -4.01 -8.96 11.47
C LYS A 11 -4.68 -7.71 12.08
N ARG A 12 -4.04 -7.03 13.02
CA ARG A 12 -4.54 -5.80 13.65
C ARG A 12 -4.67 -4.68 12.62
N ALA A 13 -3.62 -4.45 11.83
CA ALA A 13 -3.59 -3.43 10.79
C ALA A 13 -4.69 -3.65 9.76
N TRP A 14 -4.89 -4.90 9.32
CA TRP A 14 -5.96 -5.25 8.39
C TRP A 14 -7.35 -4.96 8.98
N VAL A 15 -7.64 -5.39 10.23
CA VAL A 15 -8.92 -5.11 10.89
C VAL A 15 -9.17 -3.60 11.02
N LYS A 16 -8.15 -2.84 11.44
CA LYS A 16 -8.25 -1.38 11.56
C LYS A 16 -8.50 -0.71 10.22
N GLY A 17 -7.75 -1.09 9.19
CA GLY A 17 -7.93 -0.55 7.83
C GLY A 17 -9.36 -0.76 7.33
N GLU A 18 -9.92 -1.94 7.60
CA GLU A 18 -11.30 -2.26 7.24
C GLU A 18 -12.34 -1.45 8.04
N LEU A 19 -12.10 -1.23 9.34
CA LEU A 19 -12.95 -0.33 10.15
C LEU A 19 -12.91 1.11 9.63
N ILE A 20 -11.73 1.64 9.30
CA ILE A 20 -11.58 2.97 8.69
C ILE A 20 -12.28 3.03 7.32
N ARG A 21 -12.23 1.97 6.53
CA ARG A 21 -12.99 1.86 5.27
C ARG A 21 -14.48 2.00 5.52
N TYR A 22 -15.04 1.35 6.55
CA TYR A 22 -16.45 1.52 6.92
C TYR A 22 -16.76 2.94 7.41
N VAL A 23 -15.86 3.57 8.16
CA VAL A 23 -16.02 4.98 8.57
C VAL A 23 -16.16 5.91 7.35
N ARG A 24 -15.43 5.64 6.26
CA ARG A 24 -15.53 6.40 5.00
C ARG A 24 -16.83 6.14 4.25
N LEU A 25 -17.26 4.88 4.18
CA LEU A 25 -18.42 4.48 3.38
C LEU A 25 -19.76 4.82 4.04
N CYS A 26 -19.84 4.74 5.37
CA CYS A 26 -21.06 5.07 6.09
C CYS A 26 -21.17 6.59 6.22
N SER A 27 -22.30 7.18 5.82
CA SER A 27 -22.56 8.61 6.01
C SER A 27 -22.98 8.95 7.45
N SER A 28 -23.55 7.96 8.16
CA SER A 28 -24.06 8.09 9.52
C SER A 28 -23.32 7.18 10.50
N GLU A 29 -23.27 7.59 11.77
CA GLU A 29 -22.69 6.77 12.85
C GLU A 29 -23.52 5.50 13.11
N THR A 30 -24.83 5.58 12.93
CA THR A 30 -25.75 4.45 13.12
C THR A 30 -25.49 3.34 12.10
N ASP A 31 -25.27 3.67 10.84
CA ASP A 31 -24.93 2.67 9.81
C ASP A 31 -23.55 2.07 10.05
N PHE A 32 -22.60 2.89 10.50
CA PHE A 32 -21.28 2.40 10.92
C PHE A 32 -21.38 1.40 12.08
N LEU A 33 -22.23 1.66 13.08
CA LEU A 33 -22.42 0.75 14.21
C LEU A 33 -23.06 -0.58 13.79
N LYS A 34 -24.00 -0.56 12.83
CA LYS A 34 -24.58 -1.78 12.26
C LYS A 34 -23.50 -2.61 11.57
N ILE A 35 -22.77 -2.03 10.62
CA ILE A 35 -21.75 -2.78 9.87
C ILE A 35 -20.57 -3.22 10.75
N ARG A 36 -20.23 -2.44 11.79
CA ARG A 36 -19.24 -2.81 12.81
C ARG A 36 -19.68 -4.06 13.58
N THR A 37 -20.96 -4.16 13.93
CA THR A 37 -21.53 -5.33 14.61
C THR A 37 -21.43 -6.57 13.72
N ASP A 38 -21.89 -6.46 12.47
CA ASP A 38 -21.83 -7.55 11.49
C ASP A 38 -20.40 -7.99 11.22
N PHE A 39 -19.48 -7.03 11.10
CA PHE A 39 -18.07 -7.31 10.90
C PHE A 39 -17.45 -8.03 12.11
N THR A 40 -17.80 -7.61 13.32
CA THR A 40 -17.36 -8.29 14.56
C THR A 40 -17.82 -9.75 14.55
N GLN A 41 -19.09 -10.01 14.22
CA GLN A 41 -19.62 -11.37 14.16
C GLN A 41 -18.87 -12.21 13.11
N ARG A 42 -18.71 -11.68 11.89
CA ARG A 42 -17.94 -12.32 10.82
C ARG A 42 -16.50 -12.66 11.21
N LEU A 43 -15.87 -11.88 12.09
CA LEU A 43 -14.52 -12.17 12.60
C LEU A 43 -14.56 -13.25 13.68
N ARG A 44 -15.56 -13.27 14.56
CA ARG A 44 -15.75 -14.35 15.54
C ARG A 44 -15.97 -15.69 14.86
N ASP A 45 -16.77 -15.72 13.79
CA ASP A 45 -17.01 -16.92 12.98
C ASP A 45 -15.71 -17.43 12.32
N ARG A 46 -14.77 -16.52 12.03
CA ARG A 46 -13.42 -16.83 11.51
C ARG A 46 -12.41 -17.21 12.61
N GLY A 47 -12.86 -17.35 13.86
CA GLY A 47 -12.06 -17.80 15.00
C GLY A 47 -11.23 -16.72 15.70
N TYR A 48 -11.52 -15.43 15.49
CA TYR A 48 -10.79 -14.36 16.19
C TYR A 48 -11.20 -14.28 17.67
N PRO A 49 -10.25 -14.18 18.63
CA PRO A 49 -10.57 -14.08 20.05
C PRO A 49 -11.35 -12.82 20.38
N GLY A 50 -12.45 -12.96 21.14
CA GLY A 50 -13.31 -11.82 21.50
C GLY A 50 -12.60 -10.73 22.29
N LYS A 51 -11.68 -11.10 23.20
CA LYS A 51 -10.86 -10.13 23.96
C LYS A 51 -9.94 -9.32 23.04
N TRP A 52 -9.35 -9.97 22.03
CA TRP A 52 -8.49 -9.32 21.04
C TRP A 52 -9.30 -8.41 20.13
N LEU A 53 -10.47 -8.86 19.65
CA LEU A 53 -11.35 -8.01 18.84
C LEU A 53 -11.78 -6.74 19.60
N ARG A 54 -12.15 -6.89 20.87
CA ARG A 54 -12.53 -5.75 21.71
C ARG A 54 -11.43 -4.69 21.76
N SER A 55 -10.19 -5.10 22.05
CA SER A 55 -9.07 -4.17 22.14
C SER A 55 -8.76 -3.46 20.81
N VAL A 56 -8.97 -4.11 19.67
CA VAL A 56 -8.78 -3.48 18.35
C VAL A 56 -9.93 -2.53 18.00
N PHE A 57 -11.16 -2.91 18.30
CA PHE A 57 -12.36 -2.13 17.96
C PHE A 57 -12.57 -0.91 18.86
N GLU A 58 -12.02 -0.91 20.08
CA GLU A 58 -12.03 0.26 20.99
C GLU A 58 -11.15 1.42 20.50
N GLU A 59 -10.13 1.11 19.68
CA GLU A 59 -9.24 2.13 19.12
C GLU A 59 -9.92 2.98 18.04
N ILE A 60 -10.97 2.46 17.39
CA ILE A 60 -11.63 3.13 16.27
C ILE A 60 -12.96 3.72 16.72
N LYS A 61 -13.01 5.06 16.79
CA LYS A 61 -14.20 5.84 17.16
C LYS A 61 -14.68 6.65 15.96
N TYR A 62 -15.92 6.43 15.52
CA TYR A 62 -16.47 7.04 14.31
C TYR A 62 -16.31 8.56 14.26
N LYS A 63 -16.71 9.27 15.33
CA LYS A 63 -16.64 10.74 15.39
C LYS A 63 -15.22 11.30 15.28
N VAL A 64 -14.23 10.55 15.75
CA VAL A 64 -12.80 10.95 15.70
C VAL A 64 -12.20 10.62 14.34
N GLU A 65 -12.48 9.42 13.84
CA GLU A 65 -11.86 8.90 12.61
C GLU A 65 -12.51 9.42 11.34
N ARG A 66 -13.79 9.79 11.36
CA ARG A 66 -14.49 10.31 10.17
C ARG A 66 -13.84 11.56 9.57
N PRO A 67 -13.61 12.65 10.33
CA PRO A 67 -12.96 13.81 9.76
C PRO A 67 -11.56 13.46 9.23
N ARG A 68 -10.77 12.66 9.95
CA ARG A 68 -9.43 12.22 9.51
C ARG A 68 -9.46 11.38 8.24
N ALA A 69 -10.44 10.47 8.14
CA ALA A 69 -10.54 9.52 7.04
C ALA A 69 -11.03 10.18 5.74
N LEU A 70 -11.78 11.29 5.84
CA LEU A 70 -12.25 12.10 4.72
C LEU A 70 -11.29 13.24 4.37
N ASN A 71 -10.69 13.86 5.38
CA ASN A 71 -9.73 14.95 5.23
C ASN A 71 -8.31 14.37 5.22
N SER A 72 -7.91 13.79 4.09
CA SER A 72 -6.51 13.41 3.83
C SER A 72 -5.55 14.62 3.76
N ALA A 73 -6.05 15.84 3.93
CA ALA A 73 -5.26 17.07 3.94
C ALA A 73 -4.37 17.21 5.19
N ASP A 74 -4.77 16.66 6.34
CA ASP A 74 -3.98 16.79 7.58
C ASP A 74 -2.68 15.98 7.56
N LEU A 75 -2.56 14.97 6.68
CA LEU A 75 -1.31 14.26 6.41
C LEU A 75 -0.40 14.97 5.39
N LYS A 76 -0.93 15.96 4.65
CA LYS A 76 -0.14 16.74 3.69
C LYS A 76 0.55 17.95 4.33
N ASN A 77 0.13 18.35 5.54
CA ASN A 77 0.58 19.60 6.15
C ASN A 77 1.63 19.44 7.26
N SER A 78 2.09 18.22 7.59
CA SER A 78 3.17 18.03 8.58
C SER A 78 4.55 17.79 7.99
N ASP A 79 4.69 17.75 6.66
CA ASP A 79 6.00 17.69 5.98
C ASP A 79 5.91 18.51 4.69
N ALA A 80 5.58 19.79 4.83
CA ALA A 80 5.55 20.76 3.72
C ALA A 80 6.95 21.12 3.18
N ASP A 81 7.96 20.27 3.39
CA ASP A 81 9.34 20.56 2.98
C ASP A 81 10.18 19.31 2.70
N CYS A 82 9.55 18.17 2.36
CA CYS A 82 10.31 16.96 2.05
C CYS A 82 9.66 16.22 0.88
N ASP A 83 10.05 16.59 -0.33
CA ASP A 83 9.68 15.84 -1.52
C ASP A 83 10.30 14.44 -1.43
N LEU A 84 9.42 13.42 -1.35
CA LEU A 84 9.81 12.02 -1.34
C LEU A 84 10.08 11.57 -2.78
N HIS A 85 11.35 11.39 -3.12
CA HIS A 85 11.78 10.88 -4.41
C HIS A 85 11.84 9.36 -4.40
N VAL A 86 10.92 8.73 -5.12
CA VAL A 86 10.86 7.27 -5.24
C VAL A 86 11.64 6.81 -6.49
N LEU A 87 12.80 6.19 -6.27
CA LEU A 87 13.61 5.59 -7.33
C LEU A 87 13.14 4.17 -7.61
N LYS A 88 12.74 3.90 -8.86
CA LYS A 88 12.30 2.57 -9.28
C LYS A 88 13.51 1.73 -9.70
N LEU A 89 13.85 0.74 -8.89
CA LEU A 89 14.95 -0.18 -9.13
C LEU A 89 14.43 -1.58 -9.47
N THR A 90 15.25 -2.40 -10.12
CA THR A 90 14.97 -3.83 -10.25
C THR A 90 15.62 -4.56 -9.09
N HIS A 91 14.86 -5.43 -8.43
CA HIS A 91 15.37 -6.25 -7.34
C HIS A 91 16.49 -7.16 -7.84
N ASN A 92 17.61 -7.14 -7.12
CA ASN A 92 18.77 -7.99 -7.24
C ASN A 92 19.09 -8.47 -5.82
N PRO A 93 19.31 -9.78 -5.59
CA PRO A 93 19.67 -10.30 -4.26
C PRO A 93 20.87 -9.58 -3.61
N THR A 94 21.73 -8.94 -4.40
CA THR A 94 22.81 -8.11 -3.86
C THR A 94 22.31 -6.93 -3.02
N TRP A 95 21.11 -6.40 -3.30
CA TRP A 95 20.54 -5.28 -2.56
C TRP A 95 20.21 -5.61 -1.10
N ASP A 96 20.00 -6.88 -0.77
CA ASP A 96 19.65 -7.30 0.60
C ASP A 96 20.80 -7.05 1.60
N GLY A 97 22.04 -6.96 1.10
CA GLY A 97 23.24 -6.67 1.89
C GLY A 97 23.75 -5.24 1.76
N VAL A 98 23.09 -4.38 0.98
CA VAL A 98 23.57 -3.01 0.72
C VAL A 98 22.81 -2.04 1.61
N ASP A 99 23.56 -1.30 2.43
CA ASP A 99 23.01 -0.11 3.07
C ASP A 99 22.88 1.00 2.03
N LEU A 100 21.65 1.43 1.77
CA LEU A 100 21.36 2.48 0.79
C LEU A 100 21.49 3.89 1.40
N GLN A 101 21.60 4.03 2.72
CA GLN A 101 21.73 5.33 3.39
C GLN A 101 22.89 6.18 2.85
N PRO A 102 24.11 5.64 2.66
CA PRO A 102 25.21 6.40 2.06
C PRO A 102 24.90 6.88 0.64
N ILE A 103 24.26 6.05 -0.18
CA ILE A 103 23.86 6.39 -1.55
C ILE A 103 22.85 7.55 -1.55
N TRP A 104 21.91 7.57 -0.58
CA TRP A 104 20.96 8.66 -0.44
C TRP A 104 21.60 9.99 -0.08
N ARG A 105 22.66 9.99 0.73
CA ARG A 105 23.40 11.21 1.08
C ARG A 105 24.15 11.77 -0.12
N GLU A 106 24.89 10.93 -0.83
CA GLU A 106 25.61 11.34 -2.04
C GLU A 106 24.66 11.88 -3.12
N LEU A 107 23.47 11.30 -3.25
CA LEU A 107 22.44 11.81 -4.16
C LEU A 107 21.88 13.17 -3.73
N ASP A 108 21.68 13.37 -2.43
CA ASP A 108 21.23 14.66 -1.86
C ASP A 108 22.27 15.76 -2.13
N ASP A 109 23.55 15.45 -1.92
CA ASP A 109 24.67 16.36 -2.18
C ASP A 109 24.77 16.71 -3.67
N ALA A 110 24.77 15.71 -4.56
CA ALA A 110 24.88 15.93 -6.00
C ALA A 110 23.70 16.71 -6.60
N TRP A 111 22.49 16.50 -6.11
CA TRP A 111 21.31 17.26 -6.54
C TRP A 111 21.31 18.70 -6.03
N SER A 112 21.81 18.90 -4.81
CA SER A 112 22.00 20.24 -4.23
C SER A 112 23.01 21.04 -5.06
N GLU A 113 24.13 20.42 -5.47
CA GLU A 113 25.14 21.06 -6.33
C GLU A 113 24.60 21.46 -7.71
N LEU A 114 23.72 20.64 -8.29
CA LEU A 114 23.13 20.90 -9.61
C LEU A 114 21.99 21.95 -9.59
N GLY A 115 21.62 22.47 -8.42
CA GLY A 115 20.50 23.40 -8.27
C GLY A 115 19.15 22.75 -8.64
N ALA A 116 19.08 21.42 -8.60
CA ALA A 116 17.93 20.65 -9.05
C ALA A 116 16.81 20.54 -7.98
N GLY A 117 17.00 21.13 -6.80
CA GLY A 117 15.86 21.44 -5.91
C GLY A 117 16.21 21.94 -4.51
N TYR A 118 15.26 21.73 -3.61
CA TYR A 118 15.12 22.40 -2.31
C TYR A 118 15.78 21.59 -1.17
N PRO A 119 16.10 22.22 -0.03
CA PRO A 119 16.79 21.52 1.04
C PRO A 119 15.88 20.40 1.58
N LYS A 120 16.45 19.19 1.71
CA LYS A 120 15.86 18.00 2.37
C LYS A 120 15.13 17.02 1.43
N PHE A 121 15.85 16.46 0.46
CA PHE A 121 15.31 15.33 -0.31
C PHE A 121 15.24 14.07 0.54
N ARG A 122 14.14 13.33 0.44
CA ARG A 122 14.05 11.98 0.99
C ARG A 122 13.97 10.99 -0.16
N PHE A 123 15.00 10.17 -0.30
CA PHE A 123 15.03 9.12 -1.30
C PHE A 123 14.44 7.82 -0.76
N LEU A 124 13.69 7.12 -1.61
CA LEU A 124 13.17 5.78 -1.34
C LEU A 124 13.37 4.89 -2.57
N ALA A 125 13.96 3.72 -2.38
CA ALA A 125 13.99 2.70 -3.42
C ALA A 125 12.67 1.91 -3.45
N SER A 126 12.04 1.83 -4.61
CA SER A 126 10.96 0.88 -4.90
C SER A 126 11.50 -0.22 -5.81
N PHE A 127 11.52 -1.45 -5.31
CA PHE A 127 12.04 -2.59 -6.06
C PHE A 127 10.94 -3.31 -6.83
N LYS A 128 11.08 -3.35 -8.15
CA LYS A 128 10.29 -4.21 -9.03
C LYS A 128 10.90 -5.61 -9.07
N LYS A 129 10.06 -6.65 -9.16
CA LYS A 129 10.54 -8.02 -9.42
C LYS A 129 11.39 -8.07 -10.69
N PRO A 130 12.48 -8.86 -10.73
CA PRO A 130 13.21 -9.12 -11.96
C PRO A 130 12.28 -9.78 -12.97
N THR A 131 12.44 -9.43 -14.25
CA THR A 131 11.67 -10.04 -15.34
C THR A 131 12.38 -11.32 -15.74
N SER A 132 11.73 -12.47 -15.57
CA SER A 132 12.29 -13.75 -16.00
C SER A 132 12.27 -13.87 -17.53
N LEU A 133 13.07 -14.80 -18.08
CA LEU A 133 12.99 -15.13 -19.50
C LEU A 133 11.57 -15.58 -19.90
N GLY A 134 10.91 -16.36 -19.04
CA GLY A 134 9.53 -16.81 -19.25
C GLY A 134 8.54 -15.64 -19.33
N ASP A 135 8.68 -14.64 -18.45
CA ASP A 135 7.83 -13.43 -18.52
C ASP A 135 8.00 -12.70 -19.86
N ARG A 136 9.23 -12.62 -20.38
CA ARG A 136 9.51 -12.00 -21.69
C ARG A 136 8.90 -12.81 -22.83
N LEU A 137 9.12 -14.12 -22.85
CA LEU A 137 8.58 -15.01 -23.88
C LEU A 137 7.05 -14.99 -23.89
N ASN A 138 6.42 -15.03 -22.72
CA ASN A 138 4.96 -14.95 -22.60
C ASN A 138 4.41 -13.62 -23.11
N SER A 139 5.09 -12.50 -22.84
CA SER A 139 4.71 -11.20 -23.42
C SER A 139 4.79 -11.22 -24.94
N VAL A 140 5.90 -11.69 -25.50
CA VAL A 140 6.09 -11.77 -26.96
C VAL A 140 5.07 -12.71 -27.60
N ASN A 141 4.81 -13.86 -27.00
CA ASN A 141 3.81 -14.81 -27.49
C ASN A 141 2.41 -14.20 -27.49
N ARG A 142 2.02 -13.51 -26.41
CA ARG A 142 0.74 -12.80 -26.34
C ARG A 142 0.64 -11.77 -27.47
N ASP A 143 1.65 -10.91 -27.61
CA ASP A 143 1.63 -9.83 -28.61
C ASP A 143 1.59 -10.41 -30.05
N THR A 144 2.26 -11.54 -30.28
CA THR A 144 2.24 -12.27 -31.56
C THR A 144 0.86 -12.87 -31.84
N LEU A 145 0.23 -13.51 -30.85
CA LEU A 145 -1.11 -14.07 -30.98
C LEU A 145 -2.17 -12.98 -31.20
N GLU A 146 -2.07 -11.85 -30.49
CA GLU A 146 -2.96 -10.69 -30.69
C GLU A 146 -2.82 -10.12 -32.11
N ALA A 147 -1.60 -10.04 -32.64
CA ALA A 147 -1.37 -9.61 -34.02
C ALA A 147 -1.93 -10.62 -35.02
N TYR A 148 -1.78 -11.92 -34.77
CA TYR A 148 -2.35 -12.98 -35.61
C TYR A 148 -3.88 -12.93 -35.64
N HIS A 149 -4.52 -12.79 -34.48
CA HIS A 149 -5.98 -12.67 -34.39
C HIS A 149 -6.52 -11.42 -35.08
N ARG A 150 -5.83 -10.28 -34.98
CA ARG A 150 -6.19 -9.08 -35.73
C ARG A 150 -6.15 -9.30 -37.24
N ARG A 151 -5.08 -9.93 -37.76
CA ARG A 151 -4.98 -10.27 -39.18
C ARG A 151 -6.06 -11.25 -39.65
N LEU A 152 -6.45 -12.20 -38.81
CA LEU A 152 -7.56 -13.10 -39.14
C LEU A 152 -8.89 -12.34 -39.23
N ALA A 153 -9.14 -11.41 -38.31
CA ALA A 153 -10.34 -10.58 -38.32
C ALA A 153 -10.41 -9.60 -39.49
N GLU A 154 -9.27 -9.17 -40.04
CA GLU A 154 -9.19 -8.32 -41.24
C GLU A 154 -9.40 -9.08 -42.57
N ASN A 155 -9.26 -10.40 -42.57
CA ASN A 155 -9.40 -11.27 -43.74
C ASN A 155 -10.76 -11.99 -43.83
N VAL A 156 -11.71 -11.62 -42.97
CA VAL A 156 -13.12 -12.09 -42.96
C VAL A 156 -14.02 -10.91 -43.31
#